data_AF-A0A7W9L787-F1
#
_entry.id   AF-A0A7W9L787-F1
#
_cell.length_a   1.000
_cell.length_b   1.000
_cell.length_c   1.000
_cell.angle_alpha   90.00
_cell.angle_beta   90.00
_cell.angle_gamma   90.00
#
_symmetry.space_group_name_H-M   'P 1'
#
loop_
_entity.id
_entity.type
_entity.pdbx_description
1 polymer ?
#
loop_
_entity_poly.entity_id
_entity_poly.type
_entity_poly.pdbx_seq_one_letter_code
_entity_poly.pdbx_strand_id
1 'polypeptide(L)'
;MAVRYNVNRGLLQPEGQQEGEDVSASGMIDLLRGAVVDWPSGIRIRAEVCMQIAEAAQQAGWTDKLQVSGVSKFIWFLKPERWTLFDRFAARGMGIPAHWSRRRQFEAFYEALGDGDFNGVVTRIEPLIAGSSLPGLPAARIIDSLLMARGARGSGMHEIEESRAFLGLLPPEFRDALNHLATQLQDEIGNDVLPPMTTKRKKS
;
A
#
# COMPACT_ATOMS: atom_id res chain seq x y z
N MET A 1 -29.95 -16.30 8.01
CA MET A 1 -29.56 -15.21 8.92
C MET A 1 -28.17 -14.76 8.48
N ALA A 2 -28.07 -13.72 7.65
CA ALA A 2 -26.78 -13.26 7.13
C ALA A 2 -26.05 -12.52 8.24
N VAL A 3 -24.92 -13.07 8.69
CA VAL A 3 -23.97 -12.35 9.54
C VAL A 3 -23.55 -11.12 8.74
N ARG A 4 -24.05 -9.92 9.11
CA ARG A 4 -23.48 -8.66 8.64
C ARG A 4 -22.04 -8.64 9.13
N TYR A 5 -21.12 -9.16 8.32
CA TYR A 5 -19.72 -8.88 8.48
C TYR A 5 -19.61 -7.36 8.40
N ASN A 6 -19.38 -6.71 9.54
CA ASN A 6 -19.11 -5.28 9.61
C ASN A 6 -17.82 -5.02 8.82
N VAL A 7 -17.97 -4.78 7.52
CA VAL A 7 -16.95 -4.19 6.64
C VAL A 7 -16.53 -2.82 7.20
N ASN A 8 -17.39 -2.22 8.03
CA ASN A 8 -17.23 -0.95 8.73
C ASN A 8 -16.50 -1.08 10.09
N ARG A 9 -15.37 -1.79 10.17
CA ARG A 9 -14.53 -1.70 11.38
C ARG A 9 -13.91 -0.30 11.46
N GLY A 10 -14.58 0.62 12.17
CA GLY A 10 -14.05 1.95 12.48
C GLY A 10 -14.86 3.12 11.92
N LEU A 11 -15.91 2.89 11.12
CA LEU A 11 -16.91 3.93 10.81
C LEU A 11 -17.99 3.91 11.89
N LEU A 12 -18.27 5.06 12.47
CA LEU A 12 -19.30 5.25 13.49
C LEU A 12 -20.61 5.65 12.80
N GLN A 13 -21.74 5.16 13.30
CA GLN A 13 -23.04 5.72 12.91
C GLN A 13 -23.40 6.83 13.90
N PRO A 14 -23.64 8.08 13.44
CA PRO A 14 -24.16 9.15 14.28
C PRO A 14 -25.46 8.76 14.99
N GLU A 15 -25.63 9.16 16.25
CA GLU A 15 -26.85 8.88 17.01
C GLU A 15 -28.08 9.51 16.33
N GLY A 16 -29.15 8.73 16.12
CA GLY A 16 -30.44 9.22 15.60
C GLY A 16 -30.70 9.01 14.09
N GLN A 17 -29.88 8.24 13.38
CA GLN A 17 -30.10 7.97 11.95
C GLN A 17 -31.26 7.00 11.67
N GLN A 18 -32.03 7.32 10.62
CA GLN A 18 -33.02 6.41 10.02
C GLN A 18 -32.31 5.27 9.28
N GLU A 19 -32.90 4.08 9.28
CA GLU A 19 -32.41 2.94 8.50
C GLU A 19 -32.29 3.30 7.01
N GLY A 20 -31.07 3.34 6.48
CA GLY A 20 -30.81 3.51 5.05
C GLY A 20 -29.79 4.58 4.67
N GLU A 21 -29.52 5.56 5.54
CA GLU A 21 -28.53 6.62 5.28
C GLU A 21 -27.29 6.48 6.17
N ASP A 22 -26.19 5.98 5.61
CA ASP A 22 -24.89 5.96 6.28
C ASP A 22 -24.16 7.30 6.01
N VAL A 23 -24.45 8.32 6.84
CA VAL A 23 -23.84 9.67 6.67
C VAL A 23 -22.32 9.61 6.81
N SER A 24 -21.78 8.73 7.64
CA SER A 24 -20.33 8.58 7.79
C SER A 24 -19.70 8.03 6.52
N ALA A 25 -20.30 6.99 5.92
CA ALA A 25 -19.84 6.48 4.63
C ALA A 25 -20.00 7.53 3.52
N SER A 26 -21.12 8.25 3.50
CA SER A 26 -21.40 9.28 2.48
C SER A 26 -20.42 10.45 2.58
N GLY A 27 -20.19 10.95 3.80
CA GLY A 27 -19.19 11.99 4.06
C GLY A 27 -17.76 11.54 3.70
N MET A 28 -17.40 10.29 4.01
CA MET A 28 -16.12 9.72 3.58
C MET A 28 -16.00 9.65 2.06
N ILE A 29 -17.06 9.26 1.36
CA ILE A 29 -17.10 9.23 -0.11
C ILE A 29 -16.89 10.64 -0.67
N ASP A 30 -17.53 11.65 -0.09
CA ASP A 30 -17.40 13.04 -0.56
C ASP A 30 -15.98 13.59 -0.32
N LEU A 31 -15.38 13.33 0.84
CA LEU A 31 -13.96 13.67 1.09
C LEU A 31 -13.03 13.00 0.07
N LEU A 32 -13.21 11.70 -0.17
CA LEU A 32 -12.41 10.95 -1.13
C LEU A 32 -12.60 11.47 -2.55
N ARG A 33 -13.85 11.73 -2.97
CA ARG A 33 -14.16 12.30 -4.30
C ARG A 33 -13.52 13.66 -4.49
N GLY A 34 -13.66 14.56 -3.52
CA GLY A 34 -13.04 15.89 -3.57
C GLY A 34 -11.53 15.81 -3.72
N ALA A 35 -10.88 14.94 -2.93
CA ALA A 35 -9.43 14.78 -2.96
C ALA A 35 -8.90 14.25 -4.30
N VAL A 36 -9.67 13.42 -5.02
CA VAL A 36 -9.21 12.80 -6.28
C VAL A 36 -9.41 13.67 -7.53
N VAL A 37 -10.12 14.80 -7.43
CA VAL A 37 -10.30 15.76 -8.53
C VAL A 37 -8.94 16.33 -8.95
N ASP A 38 -8.22 16.90 -7.99
CA ASP A 38 -6.90 17.51 -8.19
C ASP A 38 -5.80 16.66 -7.54
N TRP A 39 -5.79 15.37 -7.88
CA TRP A 39 -4.86 14.42 -7.26
C TRP A 39 -3.39 14.79 -7.59
N PRO A 40 -2.55 15.10 -6.57
CA PRO A 40 -1.19 15.58 -6.81
C PRO A 40 -0.31 14.49 -7.43
N SER A 41 0.86 14.85 -7.99
CA SER A 41 1.81 13.87 -8.57
C SER A 41 2.86 13.36 -7.59
N GLY A 42 3.18 14.14 -6.55
CA GLY A 42 4.20 13.82 -5.55
C GLY A 42 3.68 12.90 -4.45
N ILE A 43 4.42 11.81 -4.16
CA ILE A 43 3.98 10.80 -3.17
C ILE A 43 3.84 11.36 -1.75
N ARG A 44 4.70 12.31 -1.35
CA ARG A 44 4.62 13.01 -0.05
C ARG A 44 3.35 13.85 0.05
N ILE A 45 3.06 14.65 -0.98
CA ILE A 45 1.86 15.49 -1.04
C ILE A 45 0.59 14.62 -1.04
N ARG A 46 0.58 13.50 -1.78
CA ARG A 46 -0.51 12.52 -1.74
C ARG A 46 -0.73 11.94 -0.33
N ALA A 47 0.36 11.67 0.39
CA ALA A 47 0.30 11.20 1.77
C ALA A 47 -0.29 12.26 2.71
N GLU A 48 0.10 13.52 2.56
CA GLU A 48 -0.50 14.64 3.30
C GLU A 48 -2.02 14.75 3.05
N VAL A 49 -2.46 14.62 1.80
CA VAL A 49 -3.89 14.60 1.46
C VAL A 49 -4.60 13.42 2.16
N CYS A 50 -4.01 12.23 2.15
CA CYS A 50 -4.57 11.08 2.88
C CYS A 50 -4.68 11.34 4.39
N MET A 51 -3.69 12.01 4.98
CA MET A 51 -3.70 12.40 6.39
C MET A 51 -4.84 13.38 6.68
N GLN A 52 -4.99 14.41 5.85
CA GLN A 52 -6.05 15.41 5.98
C GLN A 52 -7.44 14.79 5.90
N ILE A 53 -7.67 13.84 4.97
CA ILE A 53 -8.94 13.09 4.89
C ILE A 53 -9.20 12.31 6.18
N ALA A 54 -8.19 11.59 6.69
CA ALA A 54 -8.35 10.79 7.91
C ALA A 54 -8.60 11.68 9.14
N GLU A 55 -7.96 12.84 9.22
CA GLU A 55 -8.19 13.84 10.28
C GLU A 55 -9.59 14.44 10.19
N ALA A 56 -10.03 14.85 8.99
CA ALA A 56 -11.36 15.41 8.77
C ALA A 56 -12.46 14.41 9.15
N ALA A 57 -12.30 13.14 8.76
CA ALA A 57 -13.21 12.06 9.14
C ALA A 57 -13.29 11.84 10.66
N GLN A 58 -12.14 11.91 11.34
CA GLN A 58 -12.08 11.79 12.79
C GLN A 58 -12.71 13.00 13.49
N GLN A 59 -12.43 14.22 13.02
CA GLN A 59 -13.00 15.47 13.56
C GLN A 59 -14.52 15.53 13.38
N ALA A 60 -15.03 15.01 12.27
CA ALA A 60 -16.46 14.90 12.00
C ALA A 60 -17.16 13.81 12.83
N GLY A 61 -16.42 13.03 13.63
CA GLY A 61 -16.96 11.93 14.43
C GLY A 61 -17.35 10.69 13.61
N TRP A 62 -16.93 10.60 12.34
CA TRP A 62 -17.23 9.46 11.47
C TRP A 62 -16.34 8.25 11.79
N THR A 63 -15.22 8.46 12.45
CA THR A 63 -14.30 7.39 12.86
C THR A 63 -13.84 7.55 14.29
N ASP A 64 -13.69 6.44 15.02
CA ASP A 64 -13.21 6.41 16.41
C ASP A 64 -11.72 6.77 16.57
N LYS A 65 -10.94 6.58 15.49
CA LYS A 65 -9.48 6.69 15.45
C LYS A 65 -9.04 7.25 14.11
N LEU A 66 -7.78 7.68 14.05
CA LEU A 66 -7.14 8.12 12.81
C LEU A 66 -6.98 6.93 11.82
N GLN A 67 -7.86 6.85 10.81
CA GLN A 67 -7.92 5.74 9.84
C GLN A 67 -7.03 5.94 8.59
N VAL A 68 -5.80 6.45 8.74
CA VAL A 68 -4.88 6.71 7.60
C VAL A 68 -4.59 5.50 6.71
N SER A 69 -4.56 4.30 7.30
CA SER A 69 -4.36 3.04 6.56
C SER A 69 -5.60 2.62 5.76
N GLY A 70 -6.79 3.04 6.19
CA GLY A 70 -8.03 2.86 5.44
C GLY A 70 -8.07 3.83 4.25
N VAL A 71 -7.79 5.11 4.50
CA VAL A 71 -7.73 6.14 3.44
C VAL A 71 -6.71 5.76 2.36
N SER A 72 -5.49 5.37 2.73
CA SER A 72 -4.49 4.97 1.74
C SER A 72 -4.92 3.78 0.88
N LYS A 73 -5.77 2.88 1.41
CA LYS A 73 -6.34 1.76 0.65
C LYS A 73 -7.45 2.20 -0.30
N PHE A 74 -8.31 3.13 0.10
CA PHE A 74 -9.30 3.69 -0.82
C PHE A 74 -8.61 4.37 -2.00
N ILE A 75 -7.58 5.18 -1.74
CA ILE A 75 -6.76 5.80 -2.80
C ILE A 75 -6.07 4.75 -3.67
N TRP A 76 -5.64 3.62 -3.11
CA TRP A 76 -5.07 2.50 -3.86
C TRP A 76 -6.04 1.87 -4.87
N PHE A 77 -7.35 2.04 -4.71
CA PHE A 77 -8.36 1.70 -5.73
C PHE A 77 -8.73 2.88 -6.62
N LEU A 78 -8.86 4.08 -6.06
CA LEU A 78 -9.37 5.26 -6.79
C LEU A 78 -8.32 5.94 -7.69
N LYS A 79 -7.06 5.96 -7.27
CA LYS A 79 -5.91 6.57 -7.96
C LYS A 79 -4.70 5.65 -7.82
N PRO A 80 -4.74 4.45 -8.43
CA PRO A 80 -3.73 3.42 -8.26
C PRO A 80 -2.36 3.79 -8.85
N GLU A 81 -2.32 4.73 -9.78
CA GLU A 81 -1.12 5.07 -10.54
C GLU A 81 -0.07 5.67 -9.62
N ARG A 82 1.09 5.00 -9.53
CA ARG A 82 2.23 5.46 -8.73
C ARG A 82 1.82 5.73 -7.27
N TRP A 83 1.04 4.79 -6.73
CA TRP A 83 0.63 4.79 -5.33
C TRP A 83 0.80 3.41 -4.72
N THR A 84 1.34 3.38 -3.51
CA THR A 84 1.47 2.19 -2.68
C THR A 84 0.67 2.41 -1.39
N LEU A 85 -0.06 1.38 -0.96
CA LEU A 85 -0.90 1.48 0.24
C LEU A 85 -0.04 1.43 1.51
N PHE A 86 -0.45 2.18 2.53
CA PHE A 86 0.12 2.03 3.86
C PHE A 86 -0.60 0.92 4.64
N ASP A 87 0.13 -0.16 4.91
CA ASP A 87 -0.26 -1.19 5.86
C ASP A 87 0.90 -1.57 6.78
N ARG A 88 0.62 -2.44 7.76
CA ARG A 88 1.60 -2.83 8.78
C ARG A 88 2.77 -3.62 8.19
N PHE A 89 2.55 -4.42 7.14
CA PHE A 89 3.58 -5.21 6.49
C PHE A 89 4.44 -4.32 5.60
N ALA A 90 3.86 -3.50 4.72
CA ALA A 90 4.66 -2.56 3.92
C ALA A 90 5.49 -1.61 4.81
N ALA A 91 4.90 -1.06 5.87
CA ALA A 91 5.63 -0.22 6.83
C ALA A 91 6.80 -0.97 7.50
N ARG A 92 6.57 -2.22 7.90
CA ARG A 92 7.61 -3.07 8.48
C ARG A 92 8.69 -3.45 7.47
N GLY A 93 8.33 -3.70 6.21
CA GLY A 93 9.26 -3.92 5.10
C GLY A 93 10.17 -2.71 4.87
N MET A 94 9.66 -1.50 5.09
CA MET A 94 10.44 -0.26 5.12
C MET A 94 11.24 -0.04 6.42
N GLY A 95 11.25 -0.99 7.35
CA GLY A 95 12.00 -0.89 8.61
C GLY A 95 11.37 0.03 9.66
N ILE A 96 10.10 0.41 9.50
CA ILE A 96 9.43 1.36 10.37
C ILE A 96 9.07 0.70 11.71
N PRO A 97 9.42 1.31 12.85
CA PRO A 97 9.16 0.70 14.15
C PRO A 97 7.66 0.62 14.50
N ALA A 98 7.20 -0.59 14.84
CA ALA A 98 5.79 -0.85 15.17
C ALA A 98 5.29 -0.14 16.45
N HIS A 99 6.19 0.29 17.34
CA HIS A 99 5.85 1.01 18.57
C HIS A 99 5.61 2.51 18.34
N TRP A 100 5.89 3.05 17.15
CA TRP A 100 5.57 4.44 16.83
C TRP A 100 4.06 4.64 16.71
N SER A 101 3.60 5.89 16.93
CA SER A 101 2.19 6.23 16.68
C SER A 101 1.82 5.99 15.22
N ARG A 102 0.54 5.71 14.95
CA ARG A 102 0.08 5.40 13.58
C ARG A 102 0.37 6.54 12.60
N ARG A 103 0.19 7.79 13.03
CA ARG A 103 0.58 9.00 12.29
C ARG A 103 2.06 8.97 11.92
N ARG A 104 2.93 8.82 12.91
CA ARG A 104 4.38 8.82 12.69
C ARG A 104 4.84 7.67 11.79
N GLN A 105 4.22 6.49 11.91
CA GLN A 105 4.50 5.37 11.01
C GLN A 105 4.11 5.70 9.56
N PHE A 106 2.96 6.34 9.36
CA PHE A 106 2.46 6.72 8.05
C PHE A 106 3.35 7.79 7.39
N GLU A 107 3.69 8.85 8.13
CA GLU A 107 4.58 9.91 7.67
C GLU A 107 5.96 9.34 7.31
N ALA A 108 6.56 8.55 8.20
CA ALA A 108 7.85 7.92 7.95
C ALA A 108 7.85 6.97 6.74
N PHE A 109 6.72 6.30 6.47
CA PHE A 109 6.57 5.41 5.33
C PHE A 109 6.63 6.16 4.01
N TYR A 110 5.81 7.19 3.85
CA TYR A 110 5.80 7.96 2.61
C TYR A 110 7.02 8.86 2.45
N GLU A 111 7.66 9.28 3.56
CA GLU A 111 8.97 9.92 3.50
C GLU A 111 10.03 8.97 2.96
N ALA A 112 10.12 7.74 3.50
CA ALA A 112 11.07 6.74 3.03
C ALA A 112 10.84 6.33 1.57
N LEU A 113 9.59 6.29 1.11
CA LEU A 113 9.26 6.06 -0.30
C LEU A 113 9.66 7.23 -1.19
N GLY A 114 9.51 8.46 -0.70
CA GLY A 114 9.98 9.66 -1.40
C GLY A 114 11.50 9.72 -1.51
N ASP A 115 12.21 9.41 -0.42
CA ASP A 115 13.68 9.34 -0.39
C ASP A 115 14.24 8.21 -1.26
N GLY A 116 13.55 7.08 -1.30
CA GLY A 116 13.91 5.93 -2.14
C GLY A 116 13.51 6.06 -3.61
N ASP A 117 12.98 7.22 -4.02
CA ASP A 117 12.49 7.50 -5.38
C ASP A 117 11.53 6.43 -5.92
N PHE A 118 10.49 6.10 -5.14
CA PHE A 118 9.47 5.12 -5.53
C PHE A 118 8.90 5.38 -6.94
N ASN A 119 8.64 6.65 -7.29
CA ASN A 119 8.12 7.00 -8.60
C ASN A 119 9.15 6.75 -9.72
N GLY A 120 10.43 7.05 -9.49
CA GLY A 120 11.49 6.72 -10.43
C GLY A 120 11.66 5.22 -10.61
N VAL A 121 11.63 4.44 -9.52
CA VAL A 121 11.63 2.96 -9.57
C VAL A 121 10.49 2.44 -10.44
N VAL A 122 9.25 2.91 -10.20
CA VAL A 122 8.08 2.53 -11.02
C VAL A 122 8.30 2.89 -12.50
N THR A 123 8.80 4.09 -12.78
CA THR A 123 9.09 4.55 -14.16
C THR A 123 10.08 3.65 -14.87
N ARG A 124 11.11 3.15 -14.18
CA ARG A 124 12.16 2.34 -14.77
C ARG A 124 11.69 0.93 -15.12
N ILE A 125 10.78 0.36 -14.33
CA ILE A 125 10.28 -1.00 -14.55
C ILE A 125 9.05 -1.09 -15.45
N GLU A 126 8.27 0.00 -15.59
CA GLU A 126 7.09 0.07 -16.47
C GLU A 126 7.38 -0.41 -17.91
N PRO A 127 8.47 0.06 -18.59
CA PRO A 127 8.80 -0.40 -19.94
C PRO A 127 9.18 -1.88 -20.02
N LEU A 128 9.86 -2.41 -19.00
CA LEU A 128 10.25 -3.83 -18.94
C LEU A 128 9.02 -4.73 -18.86
N ILE A 129 8.05 -4.35 -18.04
CA ILE A 129 6.79 -5.06 -17.92
C ILE A 129 6.01 -4.97 -19.23
N ALA A 130 5.89 -3.76 -19.81
CA ALA A 130 5.18 -3.54 -21.07
C ALA A 130 5.79 -4.34 -22.25
N GLY A 131 7.11 -4.56 -22.24
CA GLY A 131 7.81 -5.39 -23.23
C GLY A 131 7.82 -6.89 -22.95
N SER A 132 7.32 -7.32 -21.79
CA SER A 132 7.26 -8.73 -21.40
C SER A 132 6.02 -9.43 -21.98
N SER A 133 5.92 -10.74 -21.78
CA SER A 133 4.68 -11.50 -22.04
C SER A 133 3.57 -11.22 -21.01
N LEU A 134 3.81 -10.34 -20.03
CA LEU A 134 2.88 -9.96 -18.95
C LEU A 134 2.66 -8.44 -18.90
N PRO A 135 2.28 -7.78 -20.01
CA PRO A 135 2.24 -6.31 -20.10
C PRO A 135 1.18 -5.65 -19.20
N GLY A 136 0.21 -6.42 -18.70
CA GLY A 136 -0.86 -5.91 -17.83
C GLY A 136 -0.51 -5.82 -16.35
N LEU A 137 0.69 -6.23 -15.93
CA LEU A 137 1.07 -6.17 -14.51
C LEU A 137 1.35 -4.71 -14.09
N PRO A 138 0.65 -4.15 -13.10
CA PRO A 138 0.93 -2.78 -12.69
C PRO A 138 2.24 -2.73 -11.89
N ALA A 139 3.22 -1.96 -12.36
CA ALA A 139 4.53 -1.81 -11.74
C ALA A 139 4.47 -1.51 -10.23
N ALA A 140 3.62 -0.57 -9.82
CA ALA A 140 3.42 -0.23 -8.42
C ALA A 140 2.98 -1.43 -7.56
N ARG A 141 2.21 -2.38 -8.11
CA ARG A 141 1.71 -3.56 -7.40
C ARG A 141 2.78 -4.62 -7.19
N ILE A 142 3.75 -4.70 -8.09
CA ILE A 142 4.95 -5.51 -7.90
C ILE A 142 5.71 -4.98 -6.68
N ILE A 143 5.93 -3.66 -6.62
CA ILE A 143 6.60 -3.02 -5.48
C ILE A 143 5.81 -3.20 -4.17
N ASP A 144 4.48 -3.04 -4.20
CA ASP A 144 3.62 -3.32 -3.03
C ASP A 144 3.86 -4.74 -2.48
N SER A 145 3.87 -5.72 -3.39
CA SER A 145 4.04 -7.13 -3.05
C SER A 145 5.42 -7.40 -2.45
N LEU A 146 6.46 -6.78 -3.01
CA LEU A 146 7.83 -6.86 -2.46
C LEU A 146 7.91 -6.24 -1.07
N LEU A 147 7.32 -5.08 -0.83
CA LEU A 147 7.31 -4.42 0.48
C LEU A 147 6.54 -5.24 1.52
N MET A 148 5.38 -5.79 1.15
CA MET A 148 4.59 -6.65 2.02
C MET A 148 5.33 -7.95 2.35
N ALA A 149 5.91 -8.62 1.35
CA ALA A 149 6.70 -9.84 1.54
C ALA A 149 7.91 -9.59 2.46
N ARG A 150 8.61 -8.46 2.27
CA ARG A 150 9.72 -8.06 3.16
C ARG A 150 9.28 -7.83 4.61
N GLY A 151 8.06 -7.34 4.82
CA GLY A 151 7.51 -7.06 6.15
C GLY A 151 6.83 -8.24 6.84
N ALA A 152 6.35 -9.22 6.08
CA ALA A 152 5.85 -10.47 6.60
C ALA A 152 7.02 -11.21 7.29
N ARG A 153 6.94 -11.39 8.62
CA ARG A 153 7.86 -12.31 9.32
C ARG A 153 7.07 -13.56 9.66
N GLY A 154 7.06 -14.51 8.73
CA GLY A 154 6.97 -15.95 8.95
C GLY A 154 8.24 -16.55 8.34
N SER A 155 8.64 -17.77 8.67
CA SER A 155 9.86 -18.38 8.12
C SER A 155 9.86 -18.26 6.59
N GLY A 156 10.73 -17.41 6.02
CA GLY A 156 10.75 -17.15 4.58
C GLY A 156 10.83 -18.43 3.76
N MET A 157 11.32 -19.54 4.33
CA MET A 157 11.27 -20.86 3.72
C MET A 157 9.85 -21.31 3.34
N HIS A 158 8.83 -21.13 4.16
CA HIS A 158 7.48 -21.60 3.84
C HIS A 158 6.85 -20.79 2.69
N GLU A 159 6.96 -19.45 2.73
CA GLU A 159 6.45 -18.59 1.66
C GLU A 159 7.24 -18.77 0.35
N ILE A 160 8.56 -19.03 0.45
CA ILE A 160 9.41 -19.40 -0.70
C ILE A 160 8.99 -20.77 -1.24
N GLU A 161 8.71 -21.75 -0.37
CA GLU A 161 8.23 -23.07 -0.76
C GLU A 161 6.87 -23.01 -1.44
N GLU A 162 5.93 -22.25 -0.90
CA GLU A 162 4.63 -22.00 -1.53
C GLU A 162 4.78 -21.30 -2.88
N SER A 163 5.65 -20.29 -2.98
CA SER A 163 5.93 -19.61 -4.25
C SER A 163 6.56 -20.56 -5.27
N ARG A 164 7.49 -21.43 -4.85
CA ARG A 164 8.09 -22.47 -5.71
C ARG A 164 7.07 -23.52 -6.14
N ALA A 165 6.21 -23.96 -5.22
CA ALA A 165 5.14 -24.91 -5.52
C ALA A 165 4.17 -24.31 -6.53
N PHE A 166 3.74 -23.06 -6.32
CA PHE A 166 2.90 -22.33 -7.26
C PHE A 166 3.56 -22.20 -8.64
N LEU A 167 4.82 -21.77 -8.71
CA LEU A 167 5.57 -21.71 -9.98
C LEU A 167 5.67 -23.08 -10.67
N GLY A 168 5.74 -24.17 -9.90
CA GLY A 168 5.74 -25.54 -10.42
C GLY A 168 4.42 -26.00 -11.02
N LEU A 169 3.30 -25.37 -10.64
CA LEU A 169 1.97 -25.65 -11.18
C LEU A 169 1.66 -24.86 -12.46
N LEU A 170 2.46 -23.84 -12.78
CA LEU A 170 2.25 -23.01 -13.96
C LEU A 170 2.74 -23.72 -15.24
N PRO A 171 2.10 -23.46 -16.39
CA PRO A 171 2.63 -23.89 -17.69
C PRO A 171 4.09 -23.42 -17.87
N PRO A 172 4.98 -24.26 -18.45
CA PRO A 172 6.40 -23.94 -18.59
C PRO A 172 6.65 -22.56 -19.23
N GLU A 173 5.93 -22.25 -20.31
CA GLU A 173 6.01 -20.95 -21.01
C GLU A 173 5.73 -19.75 -20.10
N PHE A 174 4.76 -19.89 -19.18
CA PHE A 174 4.37 -18.82 -18.27
C PHE A 174 5.36 -18.68 -17.10
N ARG A 175 5.87 -19.81 -16.60
CA ARG A 175 6.92 -19.84 -15.58
C ARG A 175 8.22 -19.22 -16.10
N ASP A 176 8.62 -19.56 -17.32
CA ASP A 176 9.86 -19.06 -17.92
C ASP A 176 9.75 -17.56 -18.21
N ALA A 177 8.57 -17.10 -18.67
CA ALA A 177 8.23 -15.69 -18.77
C ALA A 177 8.33 -14.93 -17.44
N LEU A 178 7.75 -15.47 -16.36
CA LEU A 178 7.84 -14.87 -15.02
C LEU A 178 9.27 -14.78 -14.53
N ASN A 179 10.06 -15.85 -14.69
CA ASN A 179 11.47 -15.88 -14.29
C ASN A 179 12.30 -14.87 -15.10
N HIS A 180 12.05 -14.77 -16.41
CA HIS A 180 12.74 -13.80 -17.26
C HIS A 180 12.42 -12.36 -16.82
N LEU A 181 11.14 -12.02 -16.66
CA LEU A 181 10.73 -10.71 -16.18
C LEU A 181 11.30 -10.42 -14.79
N ALA A 182 11.23 -11.35 -13.85
CA ALA A 182 11.78 -11.18 -12.51
C ALA A 182 13.29 -10.88 -12.54
N THR A 183 14.03 -11.55 -13.42
CA THR A 183 15.48 -11.31 -13.62
C THR A 183 15.72 -9.91 -14.19
N GLN A 184 14.99 -9.51 -15.23
CA GLN A 184 15.10 -8.16 -15.81
C GLN A 184 14.79 -7.06 -14.80
N LEU A 185 13.74 -7.26 -13.99
CA LEU A 185 13.41 -6.33 -12.91
C LEU A 185 14.56 -6.28 -11.90
N GLN A 186 15.05 -7.43 -11.42
CA GLN A 186 16.15 -7.48 -10.46
C GLN A 186 17.44 -6.82 -10.98
N ASP A 187 17.76 -6.96 -12.26
CA ASP A 187 18.91 -6.29 -12.88
C ASP A 187 18.74 -4.76 -12.93
N GLU A 188 17.51 -4.26 -13.14
CA GLU A 188 17.20 -2.83 -13.24
C GLU A 188 17.13 -2.12 -11.88
N ILE A 189 16.50 -2.74 -10.88
CA ILE A 189 16.23 -2.11 -9.57
C ILE A 189 17.06 -2.67 -8.42
N GLY A 190 17.83 -3.74 -8.66
CA GLY A 190 18.68 -4.39 -7.69
C GLY A 190 17.92 -5.23 -6.65
N ASN A 191 18.68 -5.79 -5.70
CA ASN A 191 18.15 -6.63 -4.62
C ASN A 191 17.47 -5.84 -3.49
N ASP A 192 17.90 -4.60 -3.28
CA ASP A 192 17.50 -3.74 -2.17
C ASP A 192 16.69 -2.54 -2.65
N VAL A 193 15.76 -2.75 -3.59
CA VAL A 193 14.83 -1.70 -4.02
C VAL A 193 14.11 -1.09 -2.80
N LEU A 194 14.12 0.24 -2.69
CA LEU A 194 13.56 0.99 -1.55
C LEU A 194 14.10 0.44 -0.21
N PRO A 195 15.39 0.67 0.11
CA PRO A 195 16.02 0.03 1.25
C PRO A 195 15.33 0.41 2.57
N PRO A 196 15.27 -0.51 3.56
CA PRO A 196 14.67 -0.21 4.85
C PRO A 196 15.35 0.99 5.53
N MET A 197 14.56 1.77 6.27
CA MET A 197 15.09 2.86 7.09
C MET A 197 16.15 2.32 8.07
N THR A 198 17.38 2.80 7.96
CA THR A 198 18.45 2.44 8.90
C THR A 198 18.15 3.11 10.24
N THR A 199 17.58 2.37 11.18
CA THR A 199 17.50 2.85 12.57
C THR A 199 18.90 2.73 13.17
N LYS A 200 19.60 3.86 13.35
CA LYS A 200 20.82 3.88 14.17
C LYS A 200 20.45 3.37 15.57
N ARG A 201 20.77 2.12 15.88
CA ARG A 201 20.69 1.61 17.26
C ARG A 201 21.59 2.50 18.11
N LYS A 202 21.01 3.27 19.04
CA LYS A 202 21.78 3.79 20.17
C LYS A 202 22.38 2.57 20.86
N LYS A 203 23.70 2.43 20.84
CA LYS A 203 24.40 1.50 21.73
C LYS A 203 24.05 1.95 23.15
N SER A 204 23.27 1.13 23.85
CA SER A 204 23.12 1.20 25.30
C SER A 204 24.41 0.74 25.96
#